data_AF-A0A1Q7DZD8-F1
#
_entry.id   AF-A0A1Q7DZD8-F1
#
_cell.length_a   1.000
_cell.length_b   1.000
_cell.length_c   1.000
_cell.angle_alpha   90.00
_cell.angle_beta   90.00
_cell.angle_gamma   90.00
#
_symmetry.space_group_name_H-M   'P 1'
#
loop_
_entity.id
_entity.type
_entity.pdbx_description
1 polymer ?
#
loop_
_entity_poly.entity_id
_entity_poly.type
_entity_poly.pdbx_seq_one_letter_code
_entity_poly.pdbx_strand_id
1 'polypeptide(L)'
;MHFEARIVPLDGKLPKVSYHWDPETDILSVACKGGGKATGLNGTVDLEGEDGSFVVLDVAGGTLRGLDVVTWPDDVRTADTLAAPVPDKEARVVFPSRRSQPGVAAVEVDTALTVERNPGESVFHIRVGRGRATSVGRVADHLLVEGDKQSRLVGLWLLEVPPFPNVEATA
;
A
#
# COMPACT_ATOMS: atom_id res chain seq x y z
N MET A 1 -17.81 6.02 2.44
CA MET A 1 -17.08 7.23 2.93
C MET A 1 -15.91 7.49 1.99
N HIS A 2 -15.42 8.73 1.80
CA HIS A 2 -14.21 8.96 1.00
C HIS A 2 -13.00 9.15 1.92
N PHE A 3 -11.99 8.33 1.69
CA PHE A 3 -10.72 8.40 2.38
C PHE A 3 -9.79 9.44 1.73
N GLU A 4 -9.27 10.38 2.52
CA GLU A 4 -8.35 11.42 2.04
C GLU A 4 -6.89 11.06 2.37
N ALA A 5 -6.30 10.10 1.67
CA ALA A 5 -4.84 9.98 1.65
C ALA A 5 -4.26 10.90 0.57
N ARG A 6 -3.27 11.73 0.91
CA ARG A 6 -2.67 12.69 -0.02
C ARG A 6 -1.23 12.34 -0.35
N ILE A 7 -0.88 12.36 -1.64
CA ILE A 7 0.50 12.19 -2.10
C ILE A 7 1.18 13.55 -2.16
N VAL A 8 2.20 13.76 -1.33
CA VAL A 8 2.97 15.01 -1.25
C VAL A 8 4.45 14.74 -1.51
N PRO A 9 5.26 15.75 -1.87
CA PRO A 9 6.71 15.58 -2.02
C PRO A 9 7.36 15.00 -0.77
N LEU A 10 8.37 14.14 -0.97
CA LEU A 10 9.17 13.60 0.12
C LEU A 10 10.03 14.71 0.75
N ASP A 11 10.15 14.66 2.07
CA ASP A 11 11.14 15.43 2.83
C ASP A 11 12.07 14.45 3.56
N GLY A 12 13.37 14.60 3.37
CA GLY A 12 14.39 13.70 3.91
C GLY A 12 14.75 12.53 2.99
N LYS A 13 15.19 11.42 3.61
CA LYS A 13 15.66 10.23 2.89
C LYS A 13 14.50 9.33 2.48
N LEU A 14 14.63 8.72 1.31
CA LEU A 14 13.72 7.68 0.85
C LEU A 14 13.73 6.47 1.80
N PRO A 15 12.56 6.03 2.30
CA PRO A 15 12.44 4.82 3.09
C PRO A 15 12.89 3.55 2.37
N LYS A 16 13.24 2.56 3.18
CA LYS A 16 13.59 1.20 2.77
C LYS A 16 12.46 0.24 3.08
N VAL A 17 12.04 -0.54 2.08
CA VAL A 17 11.05 -1.59 2.25
C VAL A 17 11.70 -2.85 2.83
N SER A 18 11.00 -3.52 3.73
CA SER A 18 11.22 -4.94 4.05
C SER A 18 9.91 -5.69 3.91
N TYR A 19 9.94 -6.79 3.17
CA TYR A 19 8.82 -7.71 2.99
C TYR A 19 8.92 -8.89 3.97
N HIS A 20 7.76 -9.38 4.39
CA HIS A 20 7.62 -10.61 5.14
C HIS A 20 6.34 -11.32 4.72
N TRP A 21 6.46 -12.58 4.30
CA TRP A 21 5.33 -13.47 4.12
C TRP A 21 5.11 -14.24 5.41
N ASP A 22 3.87 -14.27 5.88
CA ASP A 22 3.41 -15.24 6.85
C ASP A 22 2.94 -16.51 6.11
N PRO A 23 3.69 -17.62 6.19
CA PRO A 23 3.34 -18.86 5.49
C PRO A 23 2.05 -19.52 5.98
N GLU A 24 1.60 -19.22 7.20
CA GLU A 24 0.40 -19.84 7.78
C GLU A 24 -0.88 -19.14 7.33
N THR A 25 -0.79 -17.82 7.13
CA THR A 25 -1.96 -16.96 6.86
C THR A 25 -1.98 -16.38 5.45
N ASP A 26 -0.91 -16.56 4.67
CA ASP A 26 -0.72 -15.94 3.36
C ASP A 26 -0.75 -14.40 3.39
N ILE A 27 -0.40 -13.83 4.54
CA ILE A 27 -0.31 -12.38 4.72
C ILE A 27 1.04 -11.89 4.21
N LEU A 28 1.00 -10.87 3.34
CA LEU A 28 2.19 -10.13 2.92
C LEU A 28 2.30 -8.83 3.71
N SER A 29 3.26 -8.79 4.63
CA SER A 29 3.61 -7.58 5.38
C SER A 29 4.71 -6.78 4.67
N VAL A 30 4.49 -5.47 4.57
CA VAL A 30 5.41 -4.50 3.98
C VAL A 30 5.72 -3.44 5.02
N ALA A 31 6.97 -3.34 5.47
CA ALA A 31 7.38 -2.30 6.40
C ALA A 31 8.34 -1.30 5.74
N CYS A 32 8.06 -0.01 5.88
CA CYS A 32 8.87 1.10 5.37
C CYS A 32 9.71 1.72 6.51
N LYS A 33 11.01 1.40 6.53
CA LYS A 33 11.96 1.90 7.53
C LYS A 33 12.68 3.16 7.05
N GLY A 34 12.84 4.11 7.95
CA GLY A 34 13.55 5.37 7.69
C GLY A 34 12.65 6.39 6.99
N GLY A 35 12.14 7.35 7.73
CA GLY A 35 11.40 8.48 7.17
C GLY A 35 11.46 9.66 8.12
N GLY A 36 11.26 10.87 7.60
CA GLY A 36 11.32 12.11 8.39
C GLY A 36 10.36 12.13 9.59
N LYS A 37 10.61 13.04 10.52
CA LYS A 37 9.67 13.33 11.62
C LYS A 37 8.35 13.81 11.01
N ALA A 38 7.26 13.15 11.36
CA ALA A 38 5.93 13.55 10.93
C ALA A 38 5.04 13.71 12.17
N THR A 39 4.19 14.72 12.14
CA THR A 39 3.19 15.00 13.18
C THR A 39 1.81 14.67 12.60
N GLY A 40 1.06 13.80 13.25
CA GLY A 40 -0.22 13.36 12.68
C GLY A 40 -0.74 12.07 13.28
N LEU A 41 -1.67 11.45 12.56
CA LEU A 41 -2.33 10.21 12.95
C LEU A 41 -1.32 9.08 13.23
N ASN A 42 -1.51 8.35 14.31
CA ASN A 42 -0.95 7.00 14.48
C ASN A 42 -2.13 6.03 14.42
N GLY A 43 -1.99 4.88 13.78
CA GLY A 43 -3.06 3.89 13.67
C GLY A 43 -3.04 3.20 12.32
N THR A 44 -4.18 2.64 11.93
CA THR A 44 -4.33 1.91 10.67
C THR A 44 -5.42 2.53 9.80
N VAL A 45 -5.32 2.26 8.51
CA VAL A 45 -6.41 2.49 7.58
C VAL A 45 -6.70 1.18 6.89
N ASP A 46 -7.94 0.74 7.03
CA ASP A 46 -8.39 -0.56 6.61
C ASP A 46 -9.16 -0.37 5.30
N LEU A 47 -8.62 -0.95 4.22
CA LEU A 47 -9.24 -0.94 2.89
C LEU A 47 -9.94 -2.29 2.72
N GLU A 48 -11.26 -2.26 2.64
CA GLU A 48 -12.08 -3.47 2.50
C GLU A 48 -12.79 -3.49 1.15
N GLY A 49 -12.53 -4.56 0.39
CA GLY A 49 -13.21 -4.89 -0.86
C GLY A 49 -14.55 -5.56 -0.61
N GLU A 50 -15.49 -5.40 -1.55
CA GLU A 50 -16.81 -6.06 -1.49
C GLU A 50 -16.72 -7.60 -1.55
N ASP A 51 -15.58 -8.13 -2.00
CA ASP A 51 -15.26 -9.56 -2.06
C ASP A 51 -14.59 -10.08 -0.77
N GLY A 52 -14.43 -9.24 0.26
CA GLY A 52 -13.74 -9.59 1.50
C GLY A 52 -12.21 -9.46 1.42
N SER A 53 -11.66 -8.98 0.31
CA SER A 53 -10.25 -8.60 0.25
C SER A 53 -9.96 -7.45 1.23
N PHE A 54 -8.80 -7.52 1.87
CA PHE A 54 -8.50 -6.65 2.99
C PHE A 54 -7.02 -6.24 2.98
N VAL A 55 -6.79 -4.92 2.92
CA VAL A 55 -5.44 -4.33 3.01
C VAL A 55 -5.42 -3.32 4.14
N VAL A 56 -4.50 -3.51 5.07
CA VAL A 56 -4.29 -2.60 6.20
C VAL A 56 -3.11 -1.71 5.89
N LEU A 57 -3.28 -0.39 5.94
CA LEU A 57 -2.19 0.58 5.83
C LEU A 57 -1.74 1.00 7.22
N ASP A 58 -0.47 0.78 7.54
CA ASP A 58 0.12 1.27 8.80
C ASP A 58 0.47 2.76 8.68
N VAL A 59 0.01 3.54 9.65
CA VAL A 59 0.18 4.99 9.70
C VAL A 59 0.88 5.39 10.98
N ALA A 60 2.02 6.06 10.85
CA ALA A 60 2.68 6.72 11.97
C ALA A 60 3.08 8.15 11.64
N GLY A 61 2.79 9.07 12.56
CA GLY A 61 3.01 10.51 12.40
C GLY A 61 2.20 11.12 11.26
N GLY A 62 1.08 10.49 10.87
CA GLY A 62 0.26 10.87 9.73
C GLY A 62 0.84 10.46 8.38
N THR A 63 1.80 9.52 8.35
CA THR A 63 2.46 9.06 7.12
C THR A 63 2.40 7.55 6.99
N LEU A 64 2.36 7.04 5.74
CA LEU A 64 2.40 5.61 5.46
C LEU A 64 3.73 5.03 5.94
N ARG A 65 3.66 3.98 6.75
CA ARG A 65 4.80 3.25 7.31
C ARG A 65 4.85 1.79 6.92
N GLY A 66 3.78 1.28 6.34
CA GLY A 66 3.72 -0.07 5.87
C GLY A 66 2.32 -0.40 5.39
N LEU A 67 2.17 -1.62 4.94
CA LEU A 67 0.86 -2.22 4.72
C LEU A 67 0.95 -3.72 4.90
N ASP A 68 -0.18 -4.31 5.27
CA ASP A 68 -0.39 -5.74 5.26
C ASP A 68 -1.46 -6.05 4.22
N VAL A 69 -1.17 -6.94 3.28
CA VAL A 69 -2.21 -7.57 2.46
C VAL A 69 -2.71 -8.77 3.26
N VAL A 70 -3.83 -8.58 3.95
CA VAL A 70 -4.38 -9.55 4.91
C VAL A 70 -5.22 -10.60 4.19
N THR A 71 -5.97 -10.18 3.17
CA THR A 71 -6.75 -11.07 2.33
C THR A 71 -6.69 -10.55 0.90
N TRP A 72 -6.21 -11.38 -0.01
CA TRP A 72 -6.14 -11.06 -1.43
C TRP A 72 -7.54 -11.12 -2.07
N PRO A 73 -7.82 -10.34 -3.12
CA PRO A 73 -9.03 -10.54 -3.94
C PRO A 73 -9.10 -11.95 -4.51
N ASP A 74 -10.31 -12.48 -4.69
CA ASP A 74 -10.52 -13.79 -5.31
C ASP A 74 -10.03 -13.82 -6.77
N ASP A 75 -10.02 -12.66 -7.45
CA ASP A 75 -9.69 -12.52 -8.88
C ASP A 75 -8.31 -11.90 -9.16
N VAL A 76 -7.28 -12.20 -8.35
CA VAL A 76 -5.89 -11.78 -8.64
C VAL A 76 -5.47 -12.21 -10.05
N ARG A 77 -5.21 -11.23 -10.94
CA ARG A 77 -4.91 -11.50 -12.35
C ARG A 77 -3.41 -11.56 -12.60
N THR A 78 -2.95 -12.58 -13.29
CA THR A 78 -1.59 -12.61 -13.84
C THR A 78 -1.57 -11.88 -15.17
N ALA A 79 -0.73 -10.87 -15.29
CA ALA A 79 -0.51 -10.11 -16.52
C ALA A 79 0.95 -10.29 -17.00
N ASP A 80 1.12 -10.92 -18.16
CA ASP A 80 2.43 -11.30 -18.72
C ASP A 80 3.40 -10.13 -18.90
N THR A 81 2.84 -8.92 -19.09
CA THR A 81 3.61 -7.70 -19.34
C THR A 81 3.42 -6.67 -18.23
N LEU A 82 3.06 -7.08 -17.01
CA LEU A 82 2.94 -6.15 -15.89
C LEU A 82 4.33 -5.58 -15.56
N ALA A 83 4.50 -4.29 -15.84
CA ALA A 83 5.72 -3.54 -15.55
C ALA A 83 5.38 -2.35 -14.66
N ALA A 84 6.22 -2.13 -13.65
CA ALA A 84 6.07 -0.99 -12.76
C ALA A 84 6.20 0.33 -13.55
N PRO A 85 5.35 1.33 -13.27
CA PRO A 85 5.48 2.64 -13.90
C PRO A 85 6.75 3.34 -13.43
N VAL A 86 7.28 4.22 -14.28
CA VAL A 86 8.35 5.14 -13.89
C VAL A 86 7.74 6.20 -12.95
N PRO A 87 8.27 6.38 -11.72
CA PRO A 87 7.75 7.40 -10.82
C PRO A 87 8.10 8.80 -11.30
N ASP A 88 7.16 9.73 -11.16
CA ASP A 88 7.36 11.14 -11.52
C ASP A 88 8.25 11.86 -10.50
N LYS A 89 8.26 11.38 -9.25
CA LYS A 89 8.89 12.01 -8.09
C LYS A 89 9.06 11.04 -6.93
N GLU A 90 9.96 11.38 -6.01
CA GLU A 90 9.91 10.85 -4.65
C GLU A 90 8.81 11.57 -3.85
N ALA A 91 8.04 10.80 -3.09
CA ALA A 91 6.84 11.27 -2.42
C ALA A 91 6.68 10.62 -1.04
N ARG A 92 5.68 11.08 -0.29
CA ARG A 92 5.11 10.38 0.87
C ARG A 92 3.59 10.46 0.81
N VAL A 93 2.93 9.44 1.34
CA VAL A 93 1.48 9.47 1.58
C VAL A 93 1.24 10.08 2.96
N VAL A 94 0.38 11.09 3.02
CA VAL A 94 -0.03 11.77 4.25
C VAL A 94 -1.51 11.55 4.50
N PHE A 95 -1.83 11.19 5.74
CA PHE A 95 -3.20 11.00 6.22
C PHE A 95 -3.56 12.18 7.14
N PRO A 96 -4.63 12.93 6.84
CA PRO A 96 -5.02 14.10 7.60
C PRO A 96 -5.50 13.69 8.99
N SER A 97 -4.97 14.37 10.01
CA SER A 97 -5.46 14.26 11.38
C SER A 97 -6.81 14.96 11.50
N ARG A 98 -7.85 14.21 11.89
CA ARG A 98 -9.14 14.82 12.25
C ARG A 98 -9.03 15.42 13.65
N ARG A 99 -9.30 16.72 13.80
CA ARG A 99 -9.26 17.44 15.10
C ARG A 99 -10.17 16.81 16.16
N SER A 100 -11.17 16.02 15.77
CA SER A 100 -12.16 15.39 16.65
C SER A 100 -11.74 14.03 17.21
N GLN A 101 -10.60 13.45 16.81
CA GLN A 101 -10.09 12.17 17.34
C GLN A 101 -8.58 12.24 17.59
N PRO A 102 -8.17 12.72 18.77
CA PRO A 102 -6.77 12.81 19.14
C PRO A 102 -6.25 11.45 19.65
N GLY A 103 -5.56 10.71 18.78
CA GLY A 103 -4.73 9.57 19.17
C GLY A 103 -5.38 8.21 18.90
N VAL A 104 -4.77 7.45 17.99
CA VAL A 104 -5.13 6.10 17.54
C VAL A 104 -6.53 6.00 16.93
N ALA A 105 -6.58 6.09 15.59
CA ALA A 105 -7.79 5.81 14.82
C ALA A 105 -7.52 4.63 13.88
N ALA A 106 -8.40 3.64 13.92
CA ALA A 106 -8.63 2.75 12.78
C ALA A 106 -9.66 3.45 11.88
N VAL A 107 -9.31 3.63 10.60
CA VAL A 107 -10.21 4.23 9.61
C VAL A 107 -10.57 3.16 8.59
N GLU A 108 -11.82 2.71 8.62
CA GLU A 108 -12.35 1.74 7.68
C GLU A 108 -12.88 2.42 6.41
N VAL A 109 -12.57 1.83 5.26
CA VAL A 109 -12.88 2.37 3.95
C VAL A 109 -13.37 1.26 3.03
N ASP A 110 -14.69 1.18 2.86
CA ASP A 110 -15.29 0.35 1.81
C ASP A 110 -14.86 0.88 0.44
N THR A 111 -14.11 0.08 -0.31
CA THR A 111 -13.63 0.45 -1.63
C THR A 111 -13.33 -0.78 -2.48
N ALA A 112 -13.62 -0.71 -3.79
CA ALA A 112 -13.22 -1.78 -4.70
C ALA A 112 -11.69 -1.99 -4.64
N LEU A 113 -11.25 -3.22 -4.50
CA LEU A 113 -9.85 -3.62 -4.61
C LEU A 113 -9.71 -4.59 -5.79
N THR A 114 -8.70 -4.38 -6.62
CA THR A 114 -8.33 -5.34 -7.66
C THR A 114 -6.83 -5.47 -7.68
N VAL A 115 -6.32 -6.68 -7.92
CA VAL A 115 -4.88 -6.94 -7.94
C VAL A 115 -4.47 -7.56 -9.27
N GLU A 116 -3.42 -7.00 -9.85
CA GLU A 116 -2.66 -7.63 -10.92
C GLU A 116 -1.25 -7.97 -10.43
N ARG A 117 -0.69 -9.08 -10.93
CA ARG A 117 0.70 -9.48 -10.67
C ARG A 117 1.40 -9.89 -11.95
N ASN A 118 2.73 -9.79 -11.95
CA ASN A 118 3.54 -10.39 -13.02
C ASN A 118 3.66 -11.91 -12.80
N PRO A 119 4.06 -12.70 -13.83
CA PRO A 119 4.19 -14.15 -13.70
C PRO A 119 5.17 -14.63 -12.62
N GLY A 120 6.19 -13.82 -12.32
CA GLY A 120 7.18 -14.13 -11.28
C GLY A 120 6.78 -13.68 -9.88
N GLU A 121 5.57 -13.14 -9.70
CA GLU A 121 5.03 -12.67 -8.42
C GLU A 121 5.96 -11.72 -7.65
N SER A 122 6.76 -10.95 -8.40
CA SER A 122 7.70 -9.97 -7.87
C SER A 122 7.21 -8.54 -8.02
N VAL A 123 6.14 -8.33 -8.78
CA VAL A 123 5.46 -7.04 -8.95
C VAL A 123 3.97 -7.24 -8.77
N PHE A 124 3.38 -6.48 -7.86
CA PHE A 124 1.94 -6.42 -7.63
C PHE A 124 1.43 -4.99 -7.83
N HIS A 125 0.33 -4.85 -8.57
CA HIS A 125 -0.43 -3.61 -8.66
C HIS A 125 -1.76 -3.79 -7.96
N ILE A 126 -1.92 -3.17 -6.80
CA ILE A 126 -3.18 -3.11 -6.07
C ILE A 126 -3.85 -1.80 -6.47
N ARG A 127 -5.02 -1.89 -7.12
CA ARG A 127 -5.84 -0.70 -7.43
C ARG A 127 -6.85 -0.49 -6.32
N VAL A 128 -6.98 0.76 -5.89
CA VAL A 128 -7.86 1.19 -4.80
C VAL A 128 -8.97 2.07 -5.37
N GLY A 129 -10.19 1.55 -5.30
CA GLY A 129 -11.38 2.17 -5.82
C GLY A 129 -11.41 2.22 -7.35
N ARG A 130 -12.18 3.18 -7.88
CA ARG A 130 -12.43 3.33 -9.33
C ARG A 130 -11.76 4.58 -9.92
N GLY A 131 -10.87 5.21 -9.15
CA GLY A 131 -10.19 6.43 -9.55
C GLY A 131 -9.16 6.17 -10.64
N ARG A 132 -9.02 7.12 -11.57
CA ARG A 132 -7.98 7.04 -12.61
C ARG A 132 -6.68 7.66 -12.08
N ALA A 133 -5.61 6.88 -12.09
CA ALA A 133 -4.27 7.38 -11.80
C ALA A 133 -3.86 8.51 -12.75
N THR A 134 -3.26 9.56 -12.20
CA THR A 134 -2.73 10.71 -12.93
C THR A 134 -1.31 11.10 -12.53
N SER A 135 -0.77 10.50 -11.47
CA SER A 135 0.62 10.67 -11.05
C SER A 135 1.10 9.44 -10.30
N VAL A 136 2.41 9.17 -10.37
CA VAL A 136 3.08 8.08 -9.66
C VAL A 136 4.16 8.66 -8.75
N GLY A 137 4.09 8.34 -7.46
CA GLY A 137 5.10 8.72 -6.47
C GLY A 137 5.87 7.51 -5.95
N ARG A 138 7.20 7.60 -5.89
CA ARG A 138 8.03 6.63 -5.17
C ARG A 138 8.06 7.00 -3.69
N VAL A 139 7.51 6.14 -2.83
CA VAL A 139 7.40 6.42 -1.38
C VAL A 139 8.37 5.61 -0.54
N ALA A 140 8.91 4.54 -1.10
CA ALA A 140 10.06 3.81 -0.61
C ALA A 140 10.79 3.21 -1.82
N ASP A 141 11.98 2.63 -1.62
CA ASP A 141 12.76 2.04 -2.72
C ASP A 141 12.00 0.99 -3.55
N HIS A 142 11.18 0.17 -2.91
CA HIS A 142 10.38 -0.87 -3.56
C HIS A 142 8.86 -0.67 -3.45
N LEU A 143 8.41 0.56 -3.20
CA LEU A 143 6.98 0.91 -3.09
C LEU A 143 6.66 2.18 -3.87
N LEU A 144 5.75 2.07 -4.84
CA LEU A 144 5.15 3.22 -5.51
C LEU A 144 3.68 3.37 -5.15
N VAL A 145 3.18 4.59 -5.27
CA VAL A 145 1.76 4.92 -5.06
C VAL A 145 1.23 5.73 -6.22
N GLU A 146 -0.04 5.50 -6.54
CA GLU A 146 -0.75 6.25 -7.59
C GLU A 146 -1.72 7.25 -6.98
N GLY A 147 -1.71 8.45 -7.55
CA GLY A 147 -2.58 9.55 -7.19
C GLY A 147 -3.55 9.91 -8.30
N ASP A 148 -4.81 10.17 -7.96
CA ASP A 148 -5.74 10.83 -8.89
C ASP A 148 -5.54 12.35 -8.96
N LYS A 149 -6.40 13.04 -9.73
CA LYS A 149 -6.32 14.51 -9.90
C LYS A 149 -6.52 15.29 -8.61
N GLN A 150 -7.15 14.68 -7.62
CA GLN A 150 -7.37 15.22 -6.28
C GLN A 150 -6.25 14.81 -5.32
N SER A 151 -5.18 14.20 -5.83
CA SER A 151 -4.06 13.62 -5.08
C SER A 151 -4.48 12.51 -4.12
N ARG A 152 -5.63 11.87 -4.35
CA ARG A 152 -6.09 10.73 -3.54
C ARG A 152 -5.37 9.47 -3.96
N LEU A 153 -5.04 8.62 -2.98
CA LEU A 153 -4.49 7.29 -3.22
C LEU A 153 -5.47 6.44 -4.03
N VAL A 154 -5.03 5.94 -5.18
CA VAL A 154 -5.83 5.07 -6.07
C VAL A 154 -5.09 3.81 -6.50
N GLY A 155 -3.83 3.64 -6.08
CA GLY A 155 -3.08 2.45 -6.38
C GLY A 155 -1.79 2.34 -5.58
N LEU A 156 -1.34 1.10 -5.39
CA LEU A 156 -0.12 0.72 -4.70
C LEU A 156 0.63 -0.26 -5.61
N TRP A 157 1.93 -0.03 -5.79
CA TRP A 157 2.81 -0.92 -6.52
C TRP A 157 3.85 -1.49 -5.59
N LEU A 158 3.79 -2.80 -5.34
CA LEU A 158 4.78 -3.54 -4.57
C LEU A 158 5.81 -4.08 -5.57
N LEU A 159 7.08 -3.74 -5.38
CA LEU A 159 8.17 -4.10 -6.29
C LEU A 159 9.13 -5.06 -5.61
N GLU A 160 9.76 -5.94 -6.38
CA GLU A 160 10.74 -6.91 -5.89
C GLU A 160 10.23 -7.70 -4.66
N VAL A 161 8.93 -8.04 -4.68
CA VAL A 161 8.34 -8.87 -3.63
C VAL A 161 9.02 -10.24 -3.66
N PRO A 162 9.51 -10.75 -2.53
CA PRO A 162 10.09 -12.09 -2.49
C PRO A 162 8.99 -13.12 -2.79
N PRO A 163 9.35 -14.27 -3.38
CA PRO A 163 8.38 -15.33 -3.61
C PRO A 163 7.77 -15.79 -2.28
N PHE A 164 6.51 -16.21 -2.32
CA PHE A 164 5.88 -16.89 -1.19
C PHE A 164 6.76 -18.10 -0.79
N PRO A 165 7.07 -18.28 0.51
CA PRO A 165 7.90 -19.39 0.95
C PRO A 165 7.24 -20.72 0.59
N ASN A 166 7.95 -21.57 -0.16
CA ASN A 166 7.52 -22.95 -0.36
C ASN A 166 7.61 -23.68 0.98
N VAL A 167 6.48 -23.79 1.68
CA VAL A 167 6.33 -24.68 2.82
C VAL A 167 6.17 -26.08 2.24
N GLU A 168 7.26 -26.70 1.78
CA GLU A 168 7.23 -28.14 1.55
C GLU A 168 6.86 -28.78 2.88
N ALA A 169 5.72 -29.47 2.88
CA ALA A 169 5.25 -30.27 3.99
C ALA A 169 6.40 -31.19 4.41
N THR A 170 7.02 -30.86 5.53
CA THR A 170 7.92 -31.79 6.21
C THR A 170 7.03 -32.91 6.74
N ALA A 171 6.82 -33.92 5.89
CA ALA A 171 6.15 -35.17 6.23
C ALA A 171 7.14 -36.12 6.92
#